data_AF-A0A2T1KW79-F1
#
_entry.id   AF-A0A2T1KW79-F1
#
_cell.length_a   1.000
_cell.length_b   1.000
_cell.length_c   1.000
_cell.angle_alpha   90.00
_cell.angle_beta   90.00
_cell.angle_gamma   90.00
#
_symmetry.space_group_name_H-M   'P 1'
#
loop_
_entity.id
_entity.type
_entity.pdbx_description
1 polymer ?
#
loop_
_entity_poly.entity_id
_entity_poly.type
_entity_poly.pdbx_seq_one_letter_code
_entity_poly.pdbx_strand_id
1 'polypeptide(L)'
;MNRLTKLMMAALLVVSGQVAAESRIGVVDLRQALFSSDDAQTFSEKLQKDFAGDESKVREAQEAARSLKDRLEKDGSMMNESERNQLASQFQEKVQEFNMLKQRLDATVNQRKQQFLESARPEVDAAVKELLEEHGLDLILPSEAVVYVKPDLNLTKELLDKLNK
;
A
#
# COMPACT_ATOMS: atom_id res chain seq x y z
N MET A 1 -55.59 18.44 -45.56
CA MET A 1 -54.49 18.06 -44.64
C MET A 1 -53.92 19.30 -43.98
N ASN A 2 -54.15 19.42 -42.69
CA ASN A 2 -54.29 20.68 -41.96
C ASN A 2 -52.96 21.41 -41.73
N ARG A 3 -52.96 22.74 -41.94
CA ARG A 3 -51.89 23.64 -41.50
C ARG A 3 -51.64 23.53 -39.98
N LEU A 4 -52.68 23.19 -39.22
CA LEU A 4 -52.61 22.89 -37.79
C LEU A 4 -51.73 21.66 -37.50
N THR A 5 -51.87 20.59 -38.30
CA THR A 5 -51.04 19.38 -38.14
C THR A 5 -49.57 19.66 -38.49
N LYS A 6 -49.31 20.54 -39.47
CA LYS A 6 -47.95 20.98 -39.80
C LYS A 6 -47.32 21.83 -38.70
N LEU A 7 -48.09 22.71 -38.05
CA LEU A 7 -47.65 23.52 -36.91
C LEU A 7 -47.37 22.66 -35.66
N MET A 8 -48.23 21.67 -35.39
CA MET A 8 -48.05 20.75 -34.27
C MET A 8 -46.84 19.82 -34.46
N MET A 9 -46.57 19.40 -35.69
CA MET A 9 -45.40 18.57 -36.03
C MET A 9 -44.09 19.37 -36.03
N ALA A 10 -44.14 20.68 -36.33
CA ALA A 10 -43.00 21.59 -36.19
C ALA A 10 -42.68 21.92 -34.71
N ALA A 11 -43.69 21.96 -33.83
CA ALA A 11 -43.50 22.18 -32.40
C ALA A 11 -42.87 20.98 -31.68
N LEU A 12 -43.10 19.75 -32.14
CA LEU A 12 -42.47 18.55 -31.57
C LEU A 12 -40.97 18.42 -31.88
N LEU A 13 -40.46 19.08 -32.92
CA LEU A 13 -39.04 19.00 -33.33
C LEU A 13 -38.10 19.88 -32.49
N VAL A 14 -38.62 20.74 -31.60
CA VAL A 14 -37.82 21.66 -30.78
C VAL A 14 -37.46 21.07 -29.41
N VAL A 15 -38.01 19.90 -29.04
CA VAL A 15 -37.66 19.18 -27.80
C VAL A 15 -36.62 18.10 -28.07
N SER A 16 -35.57 18.42 -28.82
CA SER A 16 -34.33 17.66 -28.82
C SER A 16 -33.43 18.21 -27.70
N GLY A 17 -33.86 17.99 -26.45
CA GLY A 17 -33.01 18.24 -25.29
C GLY A 17 -31.73 17.43 -25.45
N GLN A 18 -30.57 18.08 -25.32
CA GLN A 18 -29.30 17.38 -25.22
C GLN A 18 -29.34 16.52 -23.97
N VAL A 19 -29.64 15.23 -24.12
CA VAL A 19 -29.36 14.23 -23.09
C VAL A 19 -27.85 14.05 -23.12
N ALA A 20 -27.12 14.93 -22.43
CA ALA A 20 -25.76 14.62 -22.05
C ALA A 20 -25.87 13.45 -21.07
N ALA A 21 -25.43 12.27 -21.50
CA ALA A 21 -25.19 11.16 -20.58
C ALA A 21 -24.07 11.62 -19.64
N GLU A 22 -24.45 12.13 -18.47
CA GLU A 22 -23.51 12.50 -17.42
C GLU A 22 -22.91 11.21 -16.87
N SER A 23 -21.75 10.82 -17.37
CA SER A 23 -21.02 9.66 -16.84
C SER A 23 -20.67 9.91 -15.38
N ARG A 24 -21.11 8.99 -14.51
CA ARG A 24 -20.86 9.09 -13.08
C ARG A 24 -19.57 8.36 -12.75
N ILE A 25 -18.55 9.12 -12.39
CA ILE A 25 -17.20 8.62 -12.15
C ILE A 25 -16.86 8.79 -10.68
N GLY A 26 -16.43 7.71 -10.03
CA GLY A 26 -15.79 7.74 -8.72
C GLY A 26 -14.27 7.60 -8.83
N VAL A 27 -13.56 8.05 -7.80
CA VAL A 27 -12.11 7.85 -7.66
C VAL A 27 -11.84 7.22 -6.31
N VAL A 28 -10.98 6.22 -6.27
CA VAL A 28 -10.59 5.55 -5.02
C VAL A 28 -9.07 5.36 -4.96
N ASP A 29 -8.50 5.53 -3.78
CA ASP A 29 -7.17 5.00 -3.47
C ASP A 29 -7.34 3.61 -2.83
N LEU A 30 -7.22 2.57 -3.68
CA LEU A 30 -7.36 1.17 -3.26
C LEU A 30 -6.32 0.80 -2.21
N ARG A 31 -5.09 1.32 -2.34
CA ARG A 31 -3.99 0.99 -1.42
C ARG A 31 -4.21 1.67 -0.09
N GLN A 32 -4.57 2.95 -0.08
CA GLN A 32 -4.88 3.67 1.15
C GLN A 32 -6.05 3.01 1.88
N ALA A 33 -7.14 2.69 1.19
CA ALA A 33 -8.29 2.02 1.79
C ALA A 33 -7.89 0.66 2.39
N LEU A 34 -7.21 -0.19 1.61
CA LEU A 34 -6.80 -1.50 2.09
C LEU A 34 -5.81 -1.43 3.25
N PHE A 35 -4.78 -0.57 3.20
CA PHE A 35 -3.81 -0.46 4.29
C PHE A 35 -4.36 0.24 5.54
N SER A 36 -5.52 0.90 5.44
CA SER A 36 -6.20 1.52 6.58
C SER A 36 -7.29 0.62 7.17
N SER A 37 -7.54 -0.56 6.61
CA SER A 37 -8.57 -1.48 7.09
C SER A 37 -8.19 -2.20 8.38
N ASP A 38 -9.20 -2.70 9.08
CA ASP A 38 -9.04 -3.46 10.33
C ASP A 38 -8.26 -4.77 10.07
N ASP A 39 -8.45 -5.35 8.89
CA ASP A 39 -7.71 -6.53 8.42
C ASP A 39 -6.23 -6.22 8.22
N ALA A 40 -5.88 -5.05 7.66
CA ALA A 40 -4.50 -4.62 7.53
C ALA A 40 -3.85 -4.30 8.89
N GLN A 41 -4.62 -3.77 9.84
CA GLN A 41 -4.17 -3.61 11.22
C GLN A 41 -3.85 -4.97 11.85
N THR A 42 -4.78 -5.92 11.77
CA THR A 42 -4.62 -7.28 12.30
C THR A 42 -3.43 -8.00 11.66
N PHE A 43 -3.29 -7.86 10.34
CA PHE A 43 -2.14 -8.38 9.60
C PHE A 43 -0.83 -7.76 10.09
N SER A 44 -0.79 -6.44 10.30
CA SER A 44 0.41 -5.73 10.76
C SER A 44 0.82 -6.16 12.17
N GLU A 45 -0.13 -6.30 13.09
CA GLU A 45 0.12 -6.79 14.45
C GLU A 45 0.65 -8.23 14.43
N LYS A 46 0.04 -9.09 13.61
CA LYS A 46 0.50 -10.46 13.41
C LYS A 46 1.92 -10.50 12.82
N LEU A 47 2.20 -9.67 11.82
CA LEU A 47 3.50 -9.58 11.18
C LEU A 47 4.56 -9.14 12.19
N GLN A 48 4.28 -8.10 12.98
CA GLN A 48 5.19 -7.65 14.04
C GLN A 48 5.49 -8.78 15.03
N LYS A 49 4.47 -9.52 15.46
CA LYS A 49 4.64 -10.65 16.39
C LYS A 49 5.45 -11.79 15.78
N ASP A 50 5.14 -12.17 14.54
CA ASP A 50 5.77 -13.30 13.86
C ASP A 50 7.27 -13.01 13.55
N PHE A 51 7.64 -11.74 13.37
CA PHE A 51 9.01 -11.32 13.02
C PHE A 51 9.82 -10.66 14.15
N ALA A 52 9.24 -10.45 15.34
CA ALA A 52 9.92 -9.83 16.48
C ALA A 52 11.25 -10.52 16.86
N GLY A 53 11.30 -11.86 16.75
CA GLY A 53 12.50 -12.63 17.02
C GLY A 53 13.61 -12.40 15.99
N ASP A 54 13.26 -12.30 14.70
CA ASP A 54 14.24 -12.05 13.65
C ASP A 54 14.73 -10.60 13.67
N GLU A 55 13.87 -9.65 14.02
CA GLU A 55 14.30 -8.28 14.32
C GLU A 55 15.28 -8.22 15.49
N SER A 56 15.06 -9.01 16.55
CA SER A 56 16.00 -9.08 17.68
C SER A 56 17.38 -9.54 17.22
N LYS A 57 17.45 -10.61 16.41
CA LYS A 57 18.72 -11.12 15.87
C LYS A 57 19.43 -10.08 15.00
N VAL A 58 18.69 -9.34 14.17
CA VAL A 58 19.26 -8.24 13.37
C VAL A 58 19.85 -7.16 14.28
N ARG A 59 19.13 -6.75 15.33
CA ARG A 59 19.62 -5.75 16.31
C ARG A 59 20.85 -6.26 17.06
N GLU A 60 20.84 -7.50 17.53
CA GLU A 60 21.97 -8.12 18.23
C GLU A 60 23.22 -8.17 17.35
N ALA A 61 23.11 -8.57 16.09
CA ALA A 61 24.22 -8.57 15.14
C ALA A 61 24.75 -7.16 14.87
N GLN A 62 23.85 -6.17 14.75
CA GLN A 62 24.21 -4.76 14.58
C GLN A 62 24.98 -4.21 15.78
N GLU A 63 24.50 -4.48 16.99
CA GLU A 63 25.12 -4.04 18.24
C GLU A 63 26.49 -4.71 18.45
N ALA A 64 26.61 -6.01 18.15
CA ALA A 64 27.87 -6.72 18.19
C ALA A 64 28.90 -6.13 17.21
N ALA A 65 28.50 -5.88 15.96
CA ALA A 65 29.35 -5.23 14.96
C ALA A 65 29.79 -3.82 15.43
N ARG A 66 28.87 -3.04 15.99
CA ARG A 66 29.17 -1.71 16.53
C ARG A 66 30.17 -1.76 17.69
N SER A 67 29.97 -2.67 18.63
CA SER A 67 30.88 -2.87 19.78
C SER A 67 32.30 -3.25 19.33
N LEU A 68 32.41 -4.16 18.35
CA LEU A 68 33.70 -4.56 17.78
C LEU A 68 34.39 -3.39 17.06
N LYS A 69 33.62 -2.59 16.31
CA LYS A 69 34.12 -1.37 15.67
C LYS A 69 34.66 -0.37 16.70
N ASP A 70 33.88 -0.09 17.75
CA ASP A 70 34.27 0.85 18.80
C ASP A 70 35.55 0.39 19.52
N ARG A 71 35.72 -0.91 19.74
CA ARG A 71 36.95 -1.50 20.32
C ARG A 71 38.16 -1.37 19.38
N LEU A 72 37.98 -1.62 18.08
CA LEU A 72 39.05 -1.41 17.08
C LEU A 72 39.50 0.06 17.04
N GLU A 73 38.56 1.00 17.15
CA GLU A 73 38.87 2.43 17.10
C GLU A 73 39.55 2.94 18.39
N LYS A 74 39.10 2.48 19.56
CA LYS A 74 39.63 2.94 20.86
C LYS A 74 40.91 2.22 21.29
N ASP A 75 40.87 0.89 21.24
CA ASP A 75 41.92 0.04 21.83
C ASP A 75 42.89 -0.48 20.76
N GLY A 76 42.58 -0.31 19.48
CA GLY A 76 43.35 -0.88 18.37
C GLY A 76 44.82 -0.45 18.35
N SER A 77 45.14 0.76 18.84
CA SER A 77 46.51 1.25 18.95
C SER A 77 47.33 0.55 20.04
N MET A 78 46.68 -0.05 21.03
CA MET A 78 47.30 -0.80 22.13
C MET A 78 47.38 -2.31 21.86
N MET A 79 46.68 -2.81 20.84
CA MET A 79 46.67 -4.22 20.44
C MET A 79 47.91 -4.59 19.62
N ASN A 80 48.33 -5.84 19.74
CA ASN A 80 49.28 -6.42 18.78
C ASN A 80 48.59 -6.74 17.44
N GLU A 81 49.39 -7.03 16.41
CA GLU A 81 48.87 -7.28 15.06
C GLU A 81 47.90 -8.47 14.99
N SER A 82 48.19 -9.55 15.72
CA SER A 82 47.34 -10.75 15.74
C SER A 82 45.97 -10.44 16.37
N GLU A 83 45.96 -9.77 17.53
CA GLU A 83 44.73 -9.36 18.22
C GLU A 83 43.89 -8.42 17.37
N ARG A 84 44.53 -7.42 16.73
CA ARG A 84 43.85 -6.48 15.85
C ARG A 84 43.24 -7.19 14.64
N ASN A 85 43.97 -8.12 14.01
CA ASN A 85 43.49 -8.88 12.86
C ASN A 85 42.32 -9.81 13.25
N GLN A 86 42.39 -10.46 14.41
CA GLN A 86 41.30 -11.28 14.91
C GLN A 86 40.03 -10.45 15.16
N LEU A 87 40.16 -9.29 15.79
CA LEU A 87 39.03 -8.41 16.08
C LEU A 87 38.43 -7.81 14.80
N ALA A 88 39.26 -7.46 13.82
CA ALA A 88 38.83 -7.03 12.49
C ALA A 88 38.07 -8.13 11.74
N SER A 89 38.54 -9.38 11.81
CA SER A 89 37.85 -10.53 11.24
C SER A 89 36.47 -10.74 11.88
N GLN A 90 36.39 -10.70 13.22
CA GLN A 90 35.11 -10.81 13.94
C GLN A 90 34.15 -9.68 13.57
N PHE A 91 34.65 -8.45 13.42
CA PHE A 91 33.84 -7.32 12.98
C PHE A 91 33.25 -7.57 11.59
N GLN A 92 34.08 -8.01 10.64
CA GLN A 92 33.64 -8.32 9.28
C GLN A 92 32.59 -9.45 9.27
N GLU A 93 32.80 -10.50 10.07
CA GLU A 93 31.82 -11.59 10.23
C GLU A 93 30.47 -11.07 10.74
N LYS A 94 30.47 -10.23 11.78
CA LYS A 94 29.23 -9.64 12.32
C LYS A 94 28.53 -8.69 11.36
N VAL A 95 29.28 -7.95 10.55
CA VAL A 95 28.70 -7.11 9.47
C VAL A 95 28.03 -7.99 8.41
N GLN A 96 28.67 -9.09 8.00
CA GLN A 96 28.08 -10.03 7.04
C GLN A 96 26.82 -10.69 7.59
N GLU A 97 26.86 -11.14 8.84
CA GLU A 97 25.71 -11.71 9.55
C GLU A 97 24.54 -10.71 9.61
N PHE A 98 24.80 -9.47 10.02
CA PHE A 98 23.79 -8.40 10.03
C PHE A 98 23.15 -8.20 8.65
N ASN A 99 23.96 -8.05 7.60
CA ASN A 99 23.46 -7.83 6.24
C ASN A 99 22.60 -9.01 5.75
N MET A 100 23.05 -10.24 6.00
CA MET A 100 22.31 -11.45 5.62
C MET A 100 20.96 -11.53 6.36
N LEU A 101 20.96 -11.30 7.68
CA LEU A 101 19.74 -11.33 8.49
C LEU A 101 18.77 -10.23 8.05
N LYS A 102 19.27 -9.01 7.82
CA LYS A 102 18.46 -7.87 7.36
C LYS A 102 17.83 -8.15 6.01
N GLN A 103 18.60 -8.64 5.04
CA GLN A 103 18.10 -8.97 3.71
C GLN A 103 17.04 -10.06 3.76
N ARG A 104 17.25 -11.11 4.57
CA ARG A 104 16.27 -12.19 4.75
C ARG A 104 14.97 -11.68 5.36
N LEU A 105 15.08 -10.86 6.42
CA LEU A 105 13.92 -10.27 7.08
C LEU A 105 13.12 -9.40 6.09
N ASP A 106 13.79 -8.51 5.37
CA ASP A 106 13.15 -7.63 4.39
C ASP A 106 12.45 -8.41 3.27
N ALA A 107 13.13 -9.42 2.72
CA ALA A 107 12.55 -10.27 1.68
C ALA A 107 11.30 -10.99 2.18
N THR A 108 11.35 -11.53 3.40
CA THR A 108 10.22 -12.28 3.98
C THR A 108 9.06 -11.35 4.33
N VAL A 109 9.32 -10.19 4.92
CA VAL A 109 8.30 -9.17 5.21
C VAL A 109 7.62 -8.70 3.93
N ASN A 110 8.41 -8.42 2.88
CA ASN A 110 7.86 -8.03 1.58
C ASN A 110 7.02 -9.13 0.95
N GLN A 111 7.47 -10.38 1.02
CA GLN A 111 6.69 -11.53 0.55
C GLN A 111 5.35 -11.65 1.29
N ARG A 112 5.34 -11.53 2.62
CA ARG A 112 4.10 -11.56 3.42
C ARG A 112 3.15 -10.44 3.04
N LYS A 113 3.67 -9.23 2.83
CA LYS A 113 2.86 -8.08 2.37
C LYS A 113 2.25 -8.33 1.00
N GLN A 114 2.99 -8.88 0.04
CA GLN A 114 2.45 -9.22 -1.28
C GLN A 114 1.36 -10.29 -1.18
N GLN A 115 1.57 -11.33 -0.35
CA GLN A 115 0.55 -12.35 -0.11
C GLN A 115 -0.73 -11.77 0.49
N PHE A 116 -0.62 -10.83 1.44
CA PHE A 116 -1.78 -10.13 2.00
C PHE A 116 -2.52 -9.32 0.94
N LEU A 117 -1.79 -8.57 0.11
CA LEU A 117 -2.39 -7.82 -0.99
C LEU A 117 -3.11 -8.74 -1.98
N GLU A 118 -2.51 -9.88 -2.34
CA GLU A 118 -3.13 -10.87 -3.21
C GLU A 118 -4.38 -11.48 -2.60
N SER A 119 -4.35 -11.82 -1.31
CA SER A 119 -5.53 -12.38 -0.62
C SER A 119 -6.66 -11.38 -0.45
N ALA A 120 -6.35 -10.08 -0.35
CA ALA A 120 -7.34 -9.02 -0.21
C ALA A 120 -8.02 -8.62 -1.52
N ARG A 121 -7.48 -9.01 -2.69
CA ARG A 121 -8.05 -8.65 -4.01
C ARG A 121 -9.54 -8.96 -4.15
N PRO A 122 -10.04 -10.16 -3.81
CA PRO A 122 -11.46 -10.49 -4.01
C PRO A 122 -12.39 -9.63 -3.16
N GLU A 123 -11.96 -9.28 -1.96
CA GLU A 123 -12.72 -8.44 -1.04
C GLU A 123 -12.76 -6.99 -1.52
N VAL A 124 -11.62 -6.46 -1.96
CA VAL A 124 -11.53 -5.14 -2.59
C VAL A 124 -12.41 -5.06 -3.83
N ASP A 125 -12.37 -6.08 -4.70
CA ASP A 125 -13.20 -6.13 -5.91
C ASP A 125 -14.70 -6.14 -5.57
N ALA A 126 -15.10 -6.88 -4.52
CA ALA A 126 -16.48 -6.90 -4.04
C ALA A 126 -16.91 -5.52 -3.49
N ALA A 127 -16.07 -4.91 -2.65
CA ALA A 127 -16.31 -3.59 -2.08
C ALA A 127 -16.43 -2.48 -3.15
N VAL A 128 -15.55 -2.50 -4.16
CA VAL A 128 -15.61 -1.58 -5.31
C VAL A 128 -16.91 -1.78 -6.10
N LYS A 129 -17.35 -3.03 -6.30
CA LYS A 129 -18.61 -3.32 -6.99
C LYS A 129 -19.81 -2.80 -6.21
N GLU A 130 -19.84 -2.98 -4.89
CA GLU A 130 -20.89 -2.43 -4.04
C GLU A 130 -20.95 -0.90 -4.13
N LEU A 131 -19.79 -0.22 -4.10
CA LEU A 131 -19.76 1.24 -4.26
C LEU A 131 -20.29 1.69 -5.62
N LEU A 132 -19.95 0.96 -6.69
CA LEU A 132 -20.42 1.25 -8.03
C LEU A 132 -21.96 1.16 -8.08
N GLU A 133 -22.54 0.12 -7.47
CA GLU A 133 -23.99 -0.07 -7.41
C GLU A 133 -24.69 0.96 -6.51
N GLU A 134 -24.15 1.25 -5.32
CA GLU A 134 -24.75 2.17 -4.34
C GLU A 134 -24.77 3.63 -4.83
N HIS A 135 -23.69 4.07 -5.47
CA HIS A 135 -23.57 5.43 -6.00
C HIS A 135 -24.06 5.55 -7.46
N GLY A 136 -24.49 4.43 -8.06
CA GLY A 136 -24.93 4.37 -9.46
C GLY A 136 -23.87 4.91 -10.41
N LEU A 137 -22.62 4.48 -10.22
CA LEU A 137 -21.47 4.91 -11.01
C LEU A 137 -21.33 4.04 -12.26
N ASP A 138 -20.77 4.61 -13.30
CA ASP A 138 -20.41 3.88 -14.52
C ASP A 138 -18.95 3.38 -14.47
N LEU A 139 -18.11 4.08 -13.70
CA LEU A 139 -16.67 3.82 -13.62
C LEU A 139 -16.09 4.27 -12.28
N ILE A 140 -15.14 3.50 -11.77
CA ILE A 140 -14.25 3.91 -10.68
C ILE A 140 -12.82 3.94 -11.20
N LEU A 141 -12.13 5.04 -10.98
CA LEU A 141 -10.72 5.23 -11.36
C LEU A 141 -9.81 5.10 -10.13
N PRO A 142 -8.64 4.46 -10.29
CA PRO A 142 -7.62 4.51 -9.25
C PRO A 142 -7.07 5.94 -9.14
N SER A 143 -6.84 6.40 -7.91
CA SER A 143 -6.33 7.74 -7.61
C SER A 143 -5.01 8.06 -8.33
N GLU A 144 -4.18 7.05 -8.58
CA GLU A 144 -2.89 7.18 -9.28
C GLU A 144 -3.03 7.61 -10.74
N ALA A 145 -4.21 7.39 -11.36
CA ALA A 145 -4.50 7.80 -12.73
C ALA A 145 -5.11 9.21 -12.81
N VAL A 146 -5.32 9.88 -11.68
CA VAL A 146 -6.09 11.13 -11.59
C VAL A 146 -5.23 12.24 -11.02
N VAL A 147 -5.05 13.33 -11.80
CA VAL A 147 -4.24 14.50 -11.36
C VAL A 147 -4.95 15.31 -10.27
N TYR A 148 -6.27 15.42 -10.35
CA TYR A 148 -7.09 16.11 -9.37
C TYR A 148 -8.51 15.52 -9.38
N VAL A 149 -9.06 15.32 -8.18
CA VAL A 149 -10.45 14.90 -7.99
C VAL A 149 -11.09 15.83 -6.98
N LYS A 150 -12.35 16.20 -7.23
CA LYS A 150 -13.14 16.93 -6.24
C LYS A 150 -13.46 16.00 -5.05
N PRO A 151 -13.54 16.51 -3.81
CA PRO A 151 -13.76 15.65 -2.64
C PRO A 151 -15.01 14.77 -2.69
N ASP A 152 -16.08 15.24 -3.34
CA ASP A 152 -17.35 14.53 -3.53
C ASP A 152 -17.27 13.33 -4.48
N LEU A 153 -16.25 13.27 -5.33
CA LEU A 153 -15.99 12.13 -6.22
C LEU A 153 -14.93 11.17 -5.67
N ASN A 154 -14.29 11.50 -4.54
CA ASN A 154 -13.31 10.64 -3.90
C ASN A 154 -14.02 9.73 -2.89
N LEU A 155 -14.12 8.45 -3.24
CA LEU A 155 -14.84 7.42 -2.48
C LEU A 155 -13.90 6.55 -1.64
N THR A 156 -12.67 7.00 -1.39
CA THR A 156 -11.66 6.21 -0.67
C THR A 156 -12.11 5.86 0.76
N LYS A 157 -12.81 6.78 1.42
CA LYS A 157 -13.31 6.56 2.78
C LYS A 157 -14.45 5.55 2.79
N GLU A 158 -15.36 5.68 1.83
CA GLU A 158 -16.48 4.77 1.65
C GLU A 158 -15.98 3.36 1.31
N LEU A 159 -14.91 3.25 0.52
CA LEU A 159 -14.24 1.97 0.27
C LEU A 159 -13.65 1.37 1.53
N LEU A 160 -12.96 2.16 2.36
CA LEU A 160 -12.49 1.71 3.66
C LEU A 160 -13.65 1.21 4.55
N ASP A 161 -14.75 1.97 4.61
CA ASP A 161 -15.93 1.59 5.37
C ASP A 161 -16.57 0.30 4.85
N LYS A 162 -16.39 -0.06 3.57
CA LYS A 162 -16.81 -1.36 3.01
C LYS A 162 -15.87 -2.50 3.40
N LEU A 163 -14.56 -2.26 3.42
CA LEU A 163 -13.55 -3.25 3.80
C LEU A 163 -13.58 -3.58 5.30
N ASN A 164 -14.20 -2.73 6.12
CA ASN A 164 -14.32 -2.94 7.58
C ASN A 164 -15.67 -3.54 8.00
N LYS A 165 -16.51 -4.01 7.07
CA LYS A 165 -17.82 -4.61 7.36
C LYS A 165 -17.75 -6.13 7.42
#